data_AF-F3QQT9-F1
#
_entry.id   AF-F3QQT9-F1
#
_cell.length_a   1.000
_cell.length_b   1.000
_cell.length_c   1.000
_cell.angle_alpha   90.00
_cell.angle_beta   90.00
_cell.angle_gamma   90.00
#
_symmetry.space_group_name_H-M   'P 1'
#
loop_
_entity.id
_entity.type
_entity.pdbx_description
1 polymer ?
#
loop_
_entity_poly.entity_id
_entity_poly.type
_entity_poly.pdbx_seq_one_letter_code
_entity_poly.pdbx_strand_id
1 'polypeptide(L)'
;KYPEIRFFGYLPKRIPEPSETRFSDNSVTYGFNDFMTQCRQSPFVRRTASPQNRIRDDPPACVVTEADGATAKSVWKQKNKSSTIKINGTMSKEIFVAFATQKGGIGKSTVTALAASYLHNVKGYNVAVVDCDDPQHSIHGLREHEMGLIDSSTYFKALACDHFRRIKKNAYTIVKSNAVNALDDAERMIATEDVKPDVVFFDMPGTLRSNGVIKTLSQMDYIFTPLSADRFVVESTLKFVTMFRDRLMTTGQAKTKGLHLFWTMVDGRERNDLYGIYEEVIAEMGFPVLSTRLPDSKKFRRDLSEERKSVFRSTIFPMDTALLKGSGIREFSEEISDIIRPQ
;
A
#
# COMPACT_ATOMS: atom_id res chain seq x y z
N LYS A 1 34.03 28.67 60.43
CA LYS A 1 34.34 28.30 59.03
C LYS A 1 33.29 28.95 58.13
N TYR A 2 33.65 30.05 57.48
CA TYR A 2 32.91 30.69 56.37
C TYR A 2 33.42 30.13 55.02
N PRO A 3 32.78 30.39 53.85
CA PRO A 3 31.44 30.95 53.62
C PRO A 3 30.58 30.23 52.55
N GLU A 4 29.32 30.67 52.49
CA GLU A 4 28.41 30.63 51.34
C GLU A 4 29.05 31.14 50.04
N ILE A 5 28.65 30.56 48.90
CA ILE A 5 28.78 31.19 47.58
C ILE A 5 27.40 31.19 46.90
N ARG A 6 26.78 32.38 46.88
CA ARG A 6 25.82 32.80 45.85
C ARG A 6 26.61 33.05 44.56
N PHE A 7 26.14 32.57 43.40
CA PHE A 7 26.23 33.35 42.16
C PHE A 7 25.12 32.93 41.17
N PHE A 8 24.36 33.94 40.77
CA PHE A 8 23.49 34.00 39.60
C PHE A 8 24.27 33.71 38.30
N GLY A 9 23.62 33.09 37.30
CA GLY A 9 24.18 33.00 35.95
C GLY A 9 23.31 32.25 34.96
N TYR A 10 22.37 32.98 34.34
CA TYR A 10 21.82 32.79 32.99
C TYR A 10 21.61 31.37 32.44
N LEU A 11 20.33 30.97 32.35
CA LEU A 11 19.82 30.03 31.34
C LEU A 11 20.23 30.49 29.93
N PRO A 12 20.93 29.68 29.12
CA PRO A 12 20.88 29.86 27.68
C PRO A 12 19.50 29.39 27.21
N LYS A 13 18.72 30.31 26.64
CA LYS A 13 17.57 29.99 25.81
C LYS A 13 18.04 28.95 24.78
N ARG A 14 17.46 27.74 24.81
CA ARG A 14 17.54 26.81 23.68
C ARG A 14 16.98 27.54 22.48
N ILE A 15 17.88 27.89 21.57
CA ILE A 15 17.56 28.26 20.20
C ILE A 15 16.80 27.05 19.62
N PRO A 16 15.61 27.22 19.02
CA PRO A 16 15.00 26.13 18.28
C PRO A 16 15.90 25.83 17.09
N GLU A 17 16.35 24.58 16.97
CA GLU A 17 16.95 24.09 15.74
C GLU A 17 16.02 24.42 14.57
N PRO A 18 16.54 24.96 13.45
CA PRO A 18 15.71 25.22 12.29
C PRO A 18 15.21 23.87 11.78
N SER A 19 13.90 23.77 11.61
CA SER A 19 13.22 22.66 10.96
C SER A 19 13.95 22.30 9.68
N GLU A 20 14.57 21.12 9.64
CA GLU A 20 15.13 20.58 8.41
C GLU A 20 14.02 20.57 7.35
N THR A 21 14.28 21.40 6.35
CA THR A 21 13.51 21.60 5.14
C THR A 21 13.19 20.25 4.49
N ARG A 22 11.90 19.94 4.36
CA ARG A 22 11.27 18.82 3.62
C ARG A 22 11.57 18.84 2.10
N PHE A 23 12.82 19.01 1.69
CA PHE A 23 13.21 19.20 0.30
C PHE A 23 13.91 17.98 -0.32
N SER A 24 14.34 16.99 0.46
CA SER A 24 14.99 15.77 -0.07
C SER A 24 14.00 14.72 -0.58
N ASP A 25 12.89 14.46 0.13
CA ASP A 25 11.96 13.37 -0.22
C ASP A 25 11.23 13.62 -1.56
N ASN A 26 10.97 14.90 -1.85
CA ASN A 26 10.23 15.27 -3.05
C ASN A 26 11.05 15.03 -4.32
N SER A 27 12.36 15.33 -4.35
CA SER A 27 13.16 15.22 -5.58
C SER A 27 13.31 13.76 -6.05
N VAL A 28 13.51 12.84 -5.10
CA VAL A 28 13.60 11.39 -5.38
C VAL A 28 12.27 10.85 -5.88
N THR A 29 11.16 11.25 -5.24
CA THR A 29 9.80 10.86 -5.65
C THR A 29 9.44 11.39 -7.04
N TYR A 30 9.73 12.67 -7.32
CA TYR A 30 9.51 13.27 -8.65
C TYR A 30 10.36 12.59 -9.73
N GLY A 31 11.64 12.31 -9.44
CA GLY A 31 12.53 11.61 -10.35
C GLY A 31 12.05 10.19 -10.67
N PHE A 32 11.55 9.47 -9.67
CA PHE A 32 11.00 8.13 -9.88
C PHE A 32 9.70 8.13 -10.68
N ASN A 33 8.80 9.10 -10.44
CA ASN A 33 7.57 9.26 -11.22
C ASN A 33 7.83 9.55 -12.71
N ASP A 34 8.83 10.39 -13.01
CA ASP A 34 9.25 10.66 -14.37
C ASP A 34 9.87 9.40 -15.02
N PHE A 35 10.76 8.71 -14.29
CA PHE A 35 11.31 7.42 -14.72
C PHE A 35 10.23 6.40 -15.10
N MET A 36 9.22 6.21 -14.24
CA MET A 36 8.09 5.30 -14.52
C MET A 36 7.35 5.70 -15.80
N THR A 37 7.08 7.00 -15.97
CA THR A 37 6.37 7.55 -17.13
C THR A 37 7.15 7.31 -18.42
N GLN A 38 8.45 7.57 -18.41
CA GLN A 38 9.35 7.31 -19.54
C GLN A 38 9.39 5.81 -19.90
N CYS A 39 9.53 4.94 -18.89
CA CYS A 39 9.52 3.49 -19.12
C CYS A 39 8.22 3.02 -19.81
N ARG A 40 7.05 3.53 -19.38
CA ARG A 40 5.74 3.18 -19.96
C ARG A 40 5.60 3.57 -21.43
N GLN A 41 6.11 4.75 -21.77
CA GLN A 41 6.04 5.35 -23.10
C GLN A 41 7.13 4.83 -24.04
N SER A 42 8.20 4.25 -23.51
CA SER A 42 9.30 3.71 -24.32
C SER A 42 8.83 2.56 -25.24
N PRO A 43 9.15 2.60 -26.55
CA PRO A 43 8.84 1.52 -27.47
C PRO A 43 9.58 0.24 -27.08
N PHE A 44 8.97 -0.91 -27.36
CA PHE A 44 9.52 -2.22 -27.02
C PHE A 44 10.75 -2.51 -27.89
N VAL A 45 11.95 -2.18 -27.42
CA VAL A 45 13.18 -2.65 -28.07
C VAL A 45 13.39 -4.09 -27.63
N ARG A 46 12.97 -5.06 -28.46
CA ARG A 46 13.49 -6.43 -28.35
C ARG A 46 15.00 -6.31 -28.56
N ARG A 47 15.79 -6.41 -27.48
CA ARG A 47 17.17 -6.93 -27.64
C ARG A 47 17.03 -8.38 -28.05
N THR A 48 16.95 -8.63 -29.35
CA THR A 48 17.43 -9.91 -29.89
C THR A 48 18.90 -9.97 -29.51
N ALA A 49 19.25 -10.72 -28.46
CA ALA A 49 20.61 -11.23 -28.36
C ALA A 49 20.88 -11.90 -29.72
N SER A 50 21.92 -11.43 -30.41
CA SER A 50 22.33 -12.01 -31.67
C SER A 50 22.58 -13.50 -31.46
N PRO A 51 21.92 -14.41 -32.19
CA PRO A 51 22.42 -15.76 -32.30
C PRO A 51 23.68 -15.63 -33.16
N GLN A 52 24.84 -15.44 -32.53
CA GLN A 52 26.09 -15.80 -33.18
C GLN A 52 25.96 -17.29 -33.53
N ASN A 53 26.06 -17.60 -34.83
CA ASN A 53 25.92 -18.90 -35.49
C ASN A 53 24.51 -19.24 -36.01
N ARG A 54 24.13 -18.66 -37.16
CA ARG A 54 23.41 -19.40 -38.19
C ARG A 54 23.99 -19.15 -39.57
N ILE A 55 24.20 -20.27 -40.26
CA ILE A 55 24.69 -20.45 -41.61
C ILE A 55 23.61 -19.99 -42.62
N ARG A 56 24.08 -19.58 -43.80
CA ARG A 56 23.40 -19.12 -45.03
C ARG A 56 22.02 -19.74 -45.31
N ASP A 57 21.05 -18.89 -45.70
CA ASP A 57 20.35 -18.88 -47.00
C ASP A 57 19.23 -17.78 -47.02
N ASP A 58 19.16 -17.03 -48.13
CA ASP A 58 18.38 -15.82 -48.54
C ASP A 58 16.83 -15.80 -48.33
N PRO A 59 16.04 -14.73 -48.72
CA PRO A 59 16.31 -13.39 -49.30
C PRO A 59 15.61 -12.19 -48.57
N PRO A 60 15.71 -10.91 -49.06
CA PRO A 60 15.67 -9.71 -48.21
C PRO A 60 14.36 -8.87 -48.23
N ALA A 61 14.35 -7.91 -47.29
CA ALA A 61 13.69 -6.60 -47.32
C ALA A 61 12.17 -6.50 -47.04
N CYS A 62 11.85 -5.65 -46.05
CA CYS A 62 10.81 -4.62 -46.18
C CYS A 62 11.18 -3.42 -45.28
N VAL A 63 11.57 -2.33 -45.94
CA VAL A 63 11.68 -0.96 -45.40
C VAL A 63 10.36 -0.25 -45.71
N VAL A 64 9.71 0.35 -44.71
CA VAL A 64 8.69 1.41 -44.86
C VAL A 64 8.78 2.28 -43.60
N THR A 65 9.63 3.31 -43.61
CA THR A 65 9.33 4.77 -43.77
C THR A 65 8.42 5.38 -42.71
N GLU A 66 9.05 6.26 -41.93
CA GLU A 66 8.45 7.24 -41.03
C GLU A 66 7.68 8.32 -41.82
N ALA A 67 6.68 8.91 -41.15
CA ALA A 67 6.07 10.17 -41.58
C ALA A 67 5.96 11.11 -40.36
N ASP A 68 6.79 12.15 -40.40
CA ASP A 68 6.69 13.36 -39.58
C ASP A 68 5.58 14.28 -40.07
N GLY A 69 5.03 15.10 -39.17
CA GLY A 69 4.15 16.22 -39.47
C GLY A 69 3.29 16.63 -38.26
N ALA A 70 3.80 17.39 -37.27
CA ALA A 70 4.04 18.84 -37.26
C ALA A 70 2.89 19.69 -36.66
N THR A 71 3.30 20.46 -35.65
CA THR A 71 2.90 21.84 -35.29
C THR A 71 1.73 22.11 -34.35
N ALA A 72 2.12 22.71 -33.20
CA ALA A 72 1.32 23.34 -32.18
C ALA A 72 0.68 24.67 -32.63
N LYS A 73 -0.50 24.99 -32.08
CA LYS A 73 -0.95 26.37 -31.81
C LYS A 73 -1.71 26.41 -30.48
N SER A 74 -1.11 27.10 -29.52
CA SER A 74 -1.70 27.47 -28.23
C SER A 74 -2.54 28.74 -28.38
N VAL A 75 -3.70 28.78 -27.71
CA VAL A 75 -4.46 30.01 -27.46
C VAL A 75 -4.88 30.00 -26.00
N TRP A 76 -4.27 30.89 -25.22
CA TRP A 76 -4.64 31.18 -23.85
C TRP A 76 -5.85 32.11 -23.81
N LYS A 77 -6.90 31.73 -23.09
CA LYS A 77 -7.98 32.63 -22.66
C LYS A 77 -8.25 32.42 -21.17
N GLN A 78 -7.69 33.31 -20.35
CA GLN A 78 -8.09 33.49 -18.97
C GLN A 78 -9.55 33.98 -18.90
N LYS A 79 -10.35 33.32 -18.07
CA LYS A 79 -11.60 33.90 -17.55
C LYS A 79 -11.76 33.49 -16.09
N ASN A 80 -11.49 34.43 -15.20
CA ASN A 80 -11.88 34.38 -13.80
C ASN A 80 -13.42 34.35 -13.70
N LYS A 81 -13.97 33.32 -13.05
CA LYS A 81 -15.28 33.41 -12.40
C LYS A 81 -15.22 32.75 -11.03
N SER A 82 -15.30 33.60 -10.03
CA SER A 82 -15.71 33.29 -8.66
C SER A 82 -17.14 32.77 -8.66
N SER A 83 -17.39 31.61 -8.02
CA SER A 83 -18.71 31.23 -7.51
C SER A 83 -18.63 30.00 -6.61
N THR A 84 -18.82 30.26 -5.31
CA THR A 84 -19.63 29.48 -4.35
C THR A 84 -19.74 27.96 -4.61
N ILE A 85 -18.95 27.17 -3.88
CA ILE A 85 -19.06 25.71 -3.87
C ILE A 85 -20.36 25.33 -3.13
N LYS A 86 -21.38 24.97 -3.91
CA LYS A 86 -22.50 24.17 -3.42
C LYS A 86 -21.99 22.77 -3.12
N ILE A 87 -22.17 22.33 -1.88
CA ILE A 87 -21.89 20.96 -1.43
C ILE A 87 -22.98 20.06 -2.01
N ASN A 88 -22.76 19.56 -3.23
CA ASN A 88 -23.49 18.42 -3.74
C ASN A 88 -22.56 17.21 -3.63
N GLY A 89 -22.82 16.34 -2.64
CA GLY A 89 -22.08 15.11 -2.43
C GLY A 89 -22.19 14.18 -3.63
N THR A 90 -21.20 14.21 -4.50
CA THR A 90 -20.86 13.07 -5.36
C THR A 90 -20.47 11.92 -4.45
N MET A 91 -21.18 10.78 -4.55
CA MET A 91 -20.75 9.51 -3.94
C MET A 91 -19.27 9.30 -4.28
N SER A 92 -18.39 9.26 -3.27
CA SER A 92 -16.98 8.96 -3.47
C SER A 92 -16.87 7.58 -4.10
N LYS A 93 -16.19 7.48 -5.25
CA LYS A 93 -16.00 6.22 -5.99
C LYS A 93 -14.99 5.31 -5.27
N GLU A 94 -14.13 5.92 -4.48
CA GLU A 94 -12.98 5.33 -3.83
C GLU A 94 -13.41 4.49 -2.60
N ILE A 95 -12.90 3.26 -2.50
CA ILE A 95 -13.20 2.36 -1.38
C ILE A 95 -12.09 2.44 -0.34
N PHE A 96 -12.42 2.79 0.90
CA PHE A 96 -11.43 2.87 1.99
C PHE A 96 -11.38 1.55 2.77
N VAL A 97 -10.20 0.92 2.79
CA VAL A 97 -9.98 -0.39 3.39
C VAL A 97 -8.88 -0.32 4.44
N ALA A 98 -9.10 -0.92 5.60
CA ALA A 98 -8.05 -1.05 6.62
C ALA A 98 -7.86 -2.50 7.06
N PHE A 99 -6.60 -2.90 7.22
CA PHE A 99 -6.26 -4.07 8.03
C PHE A 99 -6.04 -3.60 9.47
N ALA A 100 -6.93 -3.98 10.40
CA ALA A 100 -6.93 -3.40 11.74
C ALA A 100 -7.10 -4.45 12.84
N THR A 101 -6.31 -4.30 13.90
CA THR A 101 -6.40 -5.12 15.12
C THR A 101 -5.85 -4.32 16.30
N GLN A 102 -6.18 -4.76 17.52
CA GLN A 102 -5.63 -4.20 18.75
C GLN A 102 -4.19 -4.66 19.04
N LYS A 103 -3.70 -5.72 18.37
CA LYS A 103 -2.35 -6.24 18.59
C LYS A 103 -1.35 -5.83 17.52
N GLY A 104 -0.13 -5.51 17.95
CA GLY A 104 1.03 -5.39 17.09
C GLY A 104 1.51 -6.75 16.57
N GLY A 105 2.30 -6.76 15.51
CA GLY A 105 3.06 -7.93 15.08
C GLY A 105 2.31 -9.02 14.31
N ILE A 106 0.98 -8.97 14.17
CA ILE A 106 0.22 -10.03 13.46
C ILE A 106 0.22 -9.89 11.92
N GLY A 107 1.07 -9.03 11.36
CA GLY A 107 1.29 -8.93 9.92
C GLY A 107 0.40 -7.96 9.14
N LYS A 108 -0.26 -6.98 9.79
CA LYS A 108 -1.08 -5.94 9.12
C LYS A 108 -0.40 -5.32 7.91
N SER A 109 0.72 -4.62 8.10
CA SER A 109 1.46 -3.96 7.02
C SER A 109 1.93 -4.89 5.92
N THR A 110 2.32 -6.11 6.29
CA THR A 110 2.68 -7.16 5.33
C THR A 110 1.49 -7.55 4.46
N VAL A 111 0.33 -7.79 5.06
CA VAL A 111 -0.90 -8.13 4.34
C VAL A 111 -1.37 -6.94 3.49
N THR A 112 -1.30 -5.72 4.02
CA THR A 112 -1.57 -4.48 3.28
C THR A 112 -0.72 -4.40 2.02
N ALA A 113 0.60 -4.55 2.13
CA ALA A 113 1.51 -4.49 0.99
C ALA A 113 1.25 -5.60 -0.04
N LEU A 114 1.00 -6.83 0.42
CA LEU A 114 0.74 -7.98 -0.46
C LEU A 114 -0.59 -7.84 -1.21
N ALA A 115 -1.66 -7.45 -0.51
CA ALA A 115 -2.97 -7.23 -1.12
C ALA A 115 -2.95 -6.05 -2.09
N ALA A 116 -2.34 -4.91 -1.70
CA ALA A 116 -2.19 -3.74 -2.56
C ALA A 116 -1.40 -4.09 -3.83
N SER A 117 -0.27 -4.80 -3.70
CA SER A 117 0.53 -5.23 -4.83
C SER A 117 -0.23 -6.19 -5.76
N TYR A 118 -0.98 -7.16 -5.22
CA TYR A 118 -1.79 -8.07 -6.04
C TYR A 118 -2.89 -7.33 -6.82
N LEU A 119 -3.69 -6.52 -6.12
CA LEU A 119 -4.79 -5.79 -6.74
C LEU A 119 -4.30 -4.82 -7.82
N HIS A 120 -3.15 -4.17 -7.59
CA HIS A 120 -2.56 -3.25 -8.56
C HIS A 120 -1.88 -3.97 -9.74
N ASN A 121 -0.92 -4.84 -9.46
CA ASN A 121 -0.03 -5.42 -10.47
C ASN A 121 -0.63 -6.63 -11.20
N VAL A 122 -1.60 -7.32 -10.59
CA VAL A 122 -2.21 -8.54 -11.15
C VAL A 122 -3.65 -8.28 -11.59
N LYS A 123 -4.48 -7.65 -10.75
CA LYS A 123 -5.89 -7.36 -11.10
C LYS A 123 -6.07 -6.06 -11.88
N GLY A 124 -5.06 -5.19 -11.90
CA GLY A 124 -5.07 -3.96 -12.70
C GLY A 124 -5.85 -2.80 -12.09
N TYR A 125 -6.30 -2.89 -10.83
CA TYR A 125 -6.99 -1.80 -10.15
C TYR A 125 -6.05 -0.63 -9.84
N ASN A 126 -6.59 0.59 -9.77
CA ASN A 126 -5.87 1.74 -9.23
C ASN A 126 -5.92 1.64 -7.71
N VAL A 127 -4.75 1.54 -7.10
CA VAL A 127 -4.61 1.35 -5.66
C VAL A 127 -3.82 2.53 -5.13
N ALA A 128 -4.10 2.94 -3.90
CA ALA A 128 -3.23 3.80 -3.12
C ALA A 128 -3.10 3.23 -1.69
N VAL A 129 -2.02 3.58 -1.01
CA VAL A 129 -1.80 3.22 0.40
C VAL A 129 -1.52 4.48 1.21
N VAL A 130 -2.17 4.65 2.34
CA VAL A 130 -1.87 5.65 3.35
C VAL A 130 -1.22 4.94 4.53
N ASP A 131 0.09 5.09 4.67
CA ASP A 131 0.89 4.44 5.71
C ASP A 131 0.82 5.27 6.99
N CYS A 132 -0.06 4.86 7.91
CA CYS A 132 -0.43 5.61 9.10
C CYS A 132 0.33 5.17 10.37
N ASP A 133 1.22 4.18 10.28
CA ASP A 133 1.94 3.62 11.43
C ASP A 133 3.16 4.48 11.79
N ASP A 134 2.91 5.68 12.32
CA ASP A 134 3.93 6.60 12.83
C ASP A 134 4.51 6.08 14.17
N PRO A 135 5.84 5.90 14.31
CA PRO A 135 6.93 6.33 13.41
C PRO A 135 7.52 5.24 12.49
N GLN A 136 6.93 4.04 12.43
CA GLN A 136 7.53 2.91 11.72
C GLN A 136 7.44 3.03 10.19
N HIS A 137 6.30 3.49 9.66
CA HIS A 137 5.98 3.61 8.23
C HIS A 137 6.57 2.50 7.36
N SER A 138 6.24 1.25 7.71
CA SER A 138 6.94 0.08 7.17
C SER A 138 6.75 -0.12 5.68
N ILE A 139 5.62 0.31 5.11
CA ILE A 139 5.32 0.19 3.67
C ILE A 139 6.03 1.31 2.90
N HIS A 140 6.03 2.53 3.44
CA HIS A 140 6.81 3.62 2.88
C HIS A 140 8.31 3.30 2.89
N GLY A 141 8.84 2.77 4.00
CA GLY A 141 10.23 2.35 4.10
C GLY A 141 10.58 1.25 3.10
N LEU A 142 9.66 0.32 2.83
CA LEU A 142 9.83 -0.68 1.77
C LEU A 142 9.95 -0.04 0.38
N ARG A 143 9.11 0.94 0.05
CA ARG A 143 9.16 1.68 -1.22
C ARG A 143 10.49 2.44 -1.38
N GLU A 144 10.93 3.15 -0.35
CA GLU A 144 12.21 3.87 -0.35
C GLU A 144 13.39 2.94 -0.63
N HIS A 145 13.43 1.80 0.04
CA HIS A 145 14.47 0.79 -0.18
C HIS A 145 14.45 0.26 -1.63
N GLU A 146 13.27 -0.05 -2.18
CA GLU A 146 13.13 -0.51 -3.56
C GLU A 146 13.54 0.56 -4.57
N MET A 147 13.19 1.82 -4.34
CA MET A 147 13.59 2.96 -5.18
C MET A 147 15.09 3.16 -5.14
N GLY A 148 15.74 3.04 -3.98
CA GLY A 148 17.19 3.09 -3.85
C GLY A 148 17.90 1.99 -4.65
N LEU A 149 17.38 0.75 -4.61
CA LEU A 149 17.91 -0.36 -5.41
C LEU A 149 17.72 -0.15 -6.92
N ILE A 150 16.55 0.36 -7.32
CA ILE A 150 16.30 0.69 -8.72
C ILE A 150 17.24 1.81 -9.17
N ASP A 151 17.48 2.83 -8.36
CA ASP A 151 18.35 3.92 -8.76
C ASP A 151 19.83 3.50 -8.87
N SER A 152 20.31 2.67 -7.96
CA SER A 152 21.72 2.25 -7.91
C SER A 152 22.09 1.16 -8.93
N SER A 153 21.13 0.39 -9.44
CA SER A 153 21.41 -0.82 -10.23
C SER A 153 20.81 -0.77 -11.63
N THR A 154 21.66 -0.88 -12.66
CA THR A 154 21.23 -0.97 -14.06
C THR A 154 20.33 -2.18 -14.32
N TYR A 155 20.56 -3.29 -13.60
CA TYR A 155 19.71 -4.47 -13.66
C TYR A 155 18.29 -4.17 -13.15
N PHE A 156 18.16 -3.52 -11.99
CA PHE A 156 16.84 -3.17 -11.45
C PHE A 156 16.15 -2.05 -12.25
N LYS A 157 16.89 -1.07 -12.81
CA LYS A 157 16.32 -0.12 -13.78
C LYS A 157 15.70 -0.83 -14.97
N ALA A 158 16.42 -1.78 -15.57
CA ALA A 158 15.91 -2.54 -16.71
C ALA A 158 14.67 -3.37 -16.33
N LEU A 159 14.69 -4.03 -15.17
CA LEU A 159 13.56 -4.81 -14.66
C LEU A 159 12.32 -3.93 -14.40
N ALA A 160 12.50 -2.78 -13.75
CA ALA A 160 11.44 -1.82 -13.51
C ALA A 160 10.87 -1.28 -14.82
N CYS A 161 11.73 -0.92 -15.78
CA CYS A 161 11.27 -0.43 -17.07
C CYS A 161 10.46 -1.46 -17.86
N ASP A 162 10.90 -2.72 -17.89
CA ASP A 162 10.13 -3.80 -18.54
C ASP A 162 8.78 -4.00 -17.84
N HIS A 163 8.77 -3.97 -16.51
CA HIS A 163 7.55 -4.10 -15.73
C HIS A 163 6.54 -2.97 -16.05
N PHE A 164 6.95 -1.70 -15.93
CA PHE A 164 6.07 -0.57 -16.21
C PHE A 164 5.63 -0.51 -17.67
N ARG A 165 6.49 -0.92 -18.61
CA ARG A 165 6.11 -1.07 -20.03
C ARG A 165 5.03 -2.13 -20.22
N ARG A 166 5.08 -3.24 -19.47
CA ARG A 166 4.11 -4.33 -19.55
C ARG A 166 2.76 -3.96 -18.92
N ILE A 167 2.76 -3.39 -17.71
CA ILE A 167 1.50 -3.06 -17.01
C ILE A 167 0.87 -1.75 -17.48
N LYS A 168 1.64 -0.90 -18.17
CA LYS A 168 1.19 0.42 -18.67
C LYS A 168 0.63 1.34 -17.60
N LYS A 169 1.04 1.15 -16.35
CA LYS A 169 0.67 1.92 -15.16
C LYS A 169 1.92 2.27 -14.36
N ASN A 170 1.89 3.39 -13.63
CA ASN A 170 2.89 3.68 -12.60
C ASN A 170 2.61 2.80 -11.38
N ALA A 171 3.62 2.57 -10.54
CA ALA A 171 3.39 1.93 -9.24
C ALA A 171 2.36 2.72 -8.43
N TYR A 172 1.60 2.02 -7.59
CA TYR A 172 0.61 2.67 -6.73
C TYR A 172 1.25 3.69 -5.78
N THR A 173 0.51 4.76 -5.49
CA THR A 173 0.95 5.82 -4.59
C THR A 173 0.97 5.35 -3.14
N ILE A 174 2.00 5.75 -2.40
CA ILE A 174 2.12 5.54 -0.97
C ILE A 174 2.27 6.91 -0.31
N VAL A 175 1.33 7.26 0.56
CA VAL A 175 1.34 8.50 1.33
C VAL A 175 1.76 8.20 2.75
N LYS A 176 2.85 8.80 3.20
CA LYS A 176 3.26 8.78 4.61
C LYS A 176 2.34 9.68 5.42
N SER A 177 1.70 9.15 6.46
CA SER A 177 0.74 9.89 7.28
C SER A 177 0.73 9.38 8.73
N ASN A 178 -0.21 9.83 9.56
CA ASN A 178 -0.49 9.26 10.87
C ASN A 178 -1.99 9.08 11.04
N ALA A 179 -2.42 8.35 12.06
CA ALA A 179 -3.82 8.05 12.28
C ALA A 179 -4.73 9.29 12.45
N VAL A 180 -4.20 10.47 12.80
CA VAL A 180 -4.99 11.70 12.95
C VAL A 180 -5.21 12.38 11.59
N ASN A 181 -4.17 12.42 10.76
CA ASN A 181 -4.15 13.14 9.48
C ASN A 181 -4.51 12.26 8.28
N ALA A 182 -4.62 10.94 8.47
CA ALA A 182 -4.79 9.93 7.43
C ALA A 182 -5.88 10.27 6.40
N LEU A 183 -7.05 10.71 6.88
CA LEU A 183 -8.19 11.03 6.01
C LEU A 183 -7.92 12.27 5.17
N ASP A 184 -7.40 13.33 5.80
CA ASP A 184 -7.07 14.58 5.11
C ASP A 184 -5.95 14.36 4.07
N ASP A 185 -4.97 13.50 4.39
CA ASP A 185 -3.90 13.10 3.48
C ASP A 185 -4.43 12.26 2.30
N ALA A 186 -5.37 11.35 2.55
CA ALA A 186 -6.04 10.57 1.51
C ALA A 186 -6.84 11.48 0.57
N GLU A 187 -7.64 12.40 1.11
CA GLU A 187 -8.43 13.35 0.33
C GLU A 187 -7.55 14.26 -0.52
N ARG A 188 -6.45 14.76 0.04
CA ARG A 188 -5.45 15.54 -0.71
C ARG A 188 -4.89 14.73 -1.87
N MET A 189 -4.45 13.50 -1.64
CA MET A 189 -3.91 12.62 -2.68
C MET A 189 -4.94 12.39 -3.79
N ILE A 190 -6.18 12.02 -3.44
CA ILE A 190 -7.26 11.78 -4.42
C ILE A 190 -7.58 13.02 -5.24
N ALA A 191 -7.52 14.22 -4.64
CA ALA A 191 -7.79 15.48 -5.33
C ALA A 191 -6.68 15.88 -6.32
N THR A 192 -5.44 15.43 -6.08
CA THR A 192 -4.27 15.79 -6.89
C THR A 192 -3.90 14.76 -7.95
N GLU A 193 -4.34 13.51 -7.82
CA GLU A 193 -4.00 12.46 -8.78
C GLU A 193 -4.81 12.55 -10.08
N ASP A 194 -4.11 12.43 -11.21
CA ASP A 194 -4.73 12.36 -12.54
C ASP A 194 -5.61 11.11 -12.69
N VAL A 195 -5.18 9.99 -12.10
CA VAL A 195 -5.90 8.72 -12.12
C VAL A 195 -6.32 8.38 -10.69
N LYS A 196 -7.62 8.50 -10.41
CA LYS A 196 -8.15 8.24 -9.08
C LYS A 196 -8.00 6.77 -8.67
N PRO A 197 -7.69 6.49 -7.40
CA PRO A 197 -7.63 5.12 -6.89
C PRO A 197 -9.04 4.52 -6.79
N ASP A 198 -9.19 3.26 -7.17
CA ASP A 198 -10.42 2.48 -6.94
C ASP A 198 -10.46 1.98 -5.48
N VAL A 199 -9.28 1.70 -4.90
CA VAL A 199 -9.10 1.25 -3.51
C VAL A 199 -8.00 2.05 -2.83
N VAL A 200 -8.28 2.55 -1.62
CA VAL A 200 -7.30 3.18 -0.75
C VAL A 200 -7.13 2.33 0.51
N PHE A 201 -5.95 1.74 0.68
CA PHE A 201 -5.61 1.00 1.89
C PHE A 201 -5.04 1.93 2.95
N PHE A 202 -5.46 1.75 4.20
CA PHE A 202 -4.93 2.45 5.36
C PHE A 202 -4.14 1.46 6.22
N ASP A 203 -2.82 1.64 6.30
CA ASP A 203 -1.98 0.83 7.18
C ASP A 203 -2.00 1.42 8.58
N MET A 204 -2.91 0.92 9.41
CA MET A 204 -3.17 1.48 10.73
C MET A 204 -2.17 0.98 11.78
N PRO A 205 -1.78 1.84 12.75
CA PRO A 205 -0.92 1.42 13.84
C PRO A 205 -1.55 0.28 14.65
N GLY A 206 -0.70 -0.56 15.24
CA GLY A 206 -1.14 -1.76 15.97
C GLY A 206 -1.85 -1.55 17.30
N THR A 207 -2.22 -0.32 17.66
CA THR A 207 -2.86 0.02 18.94
C THR A 207 -4.05 0.94 18.75
N LEU A 208 -5.20 0.52 19.26
CA LEU A 208 -6.43 1.32 19.24
C LEU A 208 -6.39 2.53 20.18
N ARG A 209 -5.42 2.58 21.12
CA ARG A 209 -5.29 3.67 22.07
C ARG A 209 -4.62 4.90 21.47
N SER A 210 -3.95 4.75 20.33
CA SER A 210 -3.32 5.87 19.65
C SER A 210 -4.37 6.87 19.18
N ASN A 211 -4.03 8.16 19.32
CA ASN A 211 -4.93 9.23 18.95
C ASN A 211 -5.30 9.13 17.46
N GLY A 212 -6.56 9.40 17.13
CA GLY A 212 -7.07 9.34 15.76
C GLY A 212 -7.45 7.95 15.23
N VAL A 213 -6.97 6.85 15.82
CA VAL A 213 -7.17 5.49 15.25
C VAL A 213 -8.65 5.11 15.13
N ILE A 214 -9.42 5.24 16.21
CA ILE A 214 -10.86 4.90 16.19
C ILE A 214 -11.64 5.82 15.24
N LYS A 215 -11.29 7.11 15.20
CA LYS A 215 -11.91 8.09 14.30
C LYS A 215 -11.66 7.72 12.84
N THR A 216 -10.43 7.38 12.49
CA THR A 216 -10.05 7.00 11.12
C THR A 216 -10.67 5.66 10.73
N LEU A 217 -10.66 4.67 11.62
CA LEU A 217 -11.32 3.38 11.38
C LEU A 217 -12.83 3.54 11.16
N SER A 218 -13.52 4.46 11.86
CA SER A 218 -14.96 4.69 11.65
C SER A 218 -15.28 5.26 10.25
N GLN A 219 -14.27 5.79 9.56
CA GLN A 219 -14.36 6.25 8.17
C GLN A 219 -13.92 5.20 7.14
N MET A 220 -13.67 3.96 7.53
CA MET A 220 -13.37 2.88 6.57
C MET A 220 -14.66 2.26 6.05
N ASP A 221 -14.71 1.98 4.74
CA ASP A 221 -15.79 1.20 4.13
C ASP A 221 -15.68 -0.27 4.53
N TYR A 222 -14.47 -0.83 4.53
CA TYR A 222 -14.22 -2.21 4.93
C TYR A 222 -13.05 -2.31 5.90
N ILE A 223 -13.24 -3.15 6.92
CA ILE A 223 -12.20 -3.47 7.89
C ILE A 223 -11.98 -4.98 7.85
N PHE A 224 -10.72 -5.38 7.64
CA PHE A 224 -10.28 -6.76 7.70
C PHE A 224 -9.39 -6.95 8.93
N THR A 225 -9.77 -7.85 9.82
CA THR A 225 -9.12 -8.02 11.11
C THR A 225 -8.39 -9.36 11.18
N PRO A 226 -7.05 -9.36 11.22
CA PRO A 226 -6.28 -10.60 11.30
C PRO A 226 -6.42 -11.28 12.67
N LEU A 227 -6.42 -12.61 12.66
CA LEU A 227 -6.42 -13.51 13.81
C LEU A 227 -5.28 -14.52 13.68
N SER A 228 -4.60 -14.85 14.77
CA SER A 228 -3.77 -16.06 14.87
C SER A 228 -4.33 -16.98 15.94
N ALA A 229 -3.98 -18.27 15.92
CA ALA A 229 -4.45 -19.27 16.90
C ALA A 229 -3.83 -19.11 18.31
N ASP A 230 -3.44 -17.89 18.67
CA ASP A 230 -3.05 -17.51 20.02
C ASP A 230 -4.27 -17.01 20.79
N ARG A 231 -4.53 -17.62 21.96
CA ARG A 231 -5.69 -17.28 22.80
C ARG A 231 -5.80 -15.78 23.08
N PHE A 232 -4.69 -15.11 23.41
CA PHE A 232 -4.72 -13.68 23.72
C PHE A 232 -4.97 -12.84 22.46
N VAL A 233 -4.53 -13.30 21.28
CA VAL A 233 -4.82 -12.63 20.01
C VAL A 233 -6.30 -12.73 19.69
N VAL A 234 -6.89 -13.92 19.81
CA VAL A 234 -8.33 -14.13 19.62
C VAL A 234 -9.14 -13.28 20.59
N GLU A 235 -8.84 -13.34 21.89
CA GLU A 235 -9.58 -12.59 22.91
C GLU A 235 -9.52 -11.07 22.67
N SER A 236 -8.33 -10.53 22.37
CA SER A 236 -8.16 -9.10 22.08
C SER A 236 -8.88 -8.69 20.80
N THR A 237 -8.87 -9.56 19.79
CA THR A 237 -9.55 -9.32 18.52
C THR A 237 -11.06 -9.31 18.68
N LEU A 238 -11.63 -10.30 19.37
CA LEU A 238 -13.06 -10.38 19.67
C LEU A 238 -13.55 -9.17 20.45
N LYS A 239 -12.79 -8.71 21.45
CA LYS A 239 -13.10 -7.46 22.18
C LYS A 239 -13.11 -6.26 21.26
N PHE A 240 -12.15 -6.15 20.34
CA PHE A 240 -12.10 -5.07 19.37
C PHE A 240 -13.31 -5.10 18.41
N VAL A 241 -13.57 -6.22 17.74
CA VAL A 241 -14.65 -6.29 16.74
C VAL A 241 -16.03 -6.12 17.38
N THR A 242 -16.23 -6.62 18.60
CA THR A 242 -17.46 -6.40 19.39
C THR A 242 -17.63 -4.94 19.75
N MET A 243 -16.59 -4.30 20.28
CA MET A 243 -16.62 -2.88 20.61
C MET A 243 -16.90 -2.03 19.35
N PHE A 244 -16.21 -2.32 18.24
CA PHE A 244 -16.35 -1.57 17.00
C PHE A 244 -17.75 -1.73 16.41
N ARG A 245 -18.26 -2.96 16.29
CA ARG A 245 -19.61 -3.23 15.80
C ARG A 245 -20.66 -2.56 16.69
N ASP A 246 -20.66 -2.86 17.98
CA ASP A 246 -21.76 -2.49 18.87
C ASP A 246 -21.79 -0.98 19.15
N ARG A 247 -20.61 -0.34 19.26
CA ARG A 247 -20.52 1.08 19.62
C ARG A 247 -20.42 2.02 18.43
N LEU A 248 -19.92 1.56 17.28
CA LEU A 248 -19.66 2.43 16.13
C LEU A 248 -20.52 2.07 14.92
N MET A 249 -20.62 0.79 14.54
CA MET A 249 -21.43 0.39 13.39
C MET A 249 -22.93 0.46 13.71
N THR A 250 -23.38 -0.19 14.78
CA THR A 250 -24.81 -0.27 15.16
C THR A 250 -25.40 1.09 15.54
N THR A 251 -24.57 2.01 16.05
CA THR A 251 -24.98 3.37 16.43
C THR A 251 -24.93 4.36 15.26
N GLY A 252 -24.48 3.92 14.07
CA GLY A 252 -24.33 4.78 12.89
C GLY A 252 -23.15 5.77 12.94
N GLN A 253 -22.22 5.61 13.89
CA GLN A 253 -21.02 6.45 13.99
C GLN A 253 -19.91 6.04 13.01
N ALA A 254 -19.94 4.81 12.52
CA ALA A 254 -19.06 4.31 11.47
C ALA A 254 -19.82 4.11 10.16
N LYS A 255 -19.21 4.47 9.03
CA LYS A 255 -19.76 4.21 7.68
C LYS A 255 -19.39 2.82 7.12
N THR A 256 -18.84 1.96 7.96
CA THR A 256 -18.33 0.63 7.60
C THR A 256 -19.44 -0.25 7.05
N LYS A 257 -19.24 -0.72 5.81
CA LYS A 257 -20.10 -1.64 5.07
C LYS A 257 -19.84 -3.10 5.43
N GLY A 258 -18.59 -3.44 5.79
CA GLY A 258 -18.21 -4.80 6.18
C GLY A 258 -17.04 -4.84 7.16
N LEU A 259 -17.16 -5.70 8.17
CA LEU A 259 -16.10 -6.02 9.14
C LEU A 259 -15.88 -7.54 9.10
N HIS A 260 -14.73 -7.96 8.59
CA HIS A 260 -14.42 -9.38 8.34
C HIS A 260 -13.16 -9.79 9.10
N LEU A 261 -13.15 -11.00 9.65
CA LEU A 261 -11.98 -11.57 10.31
C LEU A 261 -11.29 -12.54 9.35
N PHE A 262 -9.99 -12.76 9.51
CA PHE A 262 -9.28 -13.77 8.72
C PHE A 262 -8.12 -14.37 9.50
N TRP A 263 -7.79 -15.62 9.22
CA TRP A 263 -6.67 -16.28 9.84
C TRP A 263 -5.36 -15.92 9.15
N THR A 264 -4.38 -15.53 9.96
CA THR A 264 -2.99 -15.31 9.58
C THR A 264 -2.07 -16.13 10.47
N MET A 265 -0.83 -16.29 10.04
CA MET A 265 0.18 -17.09 10.74
C MET A 265 -0.30 -18.52 11.03
N VAL A 266 -1.10 -19.10 10.12
CA VAL A 266 -1.63 -20.45 10.31
C VAL A 266 -0.50 -21.47 10.25
N ASP A 267 -0.34 -22.23 11.33
CA ASP A 267 0.61 -23.33 11.39
C ASP A 267 -0.06 -24.61 10.91
N GLY A 268 0.42 -25.17 9.79
CA GLY A 268 -0.08 -26.44 9.28
C GLY A 268 0.15 -27.64 10.20
N ARG A 269 0.92 -27.48 11.29
CA ARG A 269 1.14 -28.49 12.33
C ARG A 269 0.17 -28.36 13.50
N GLU A 270 -0.45 -27.19 13.68
CA GLU A 270 -1.48 -27.03 14.69
C GLU A 270 -2.67 -27.92 14.36
N ARG A 271 -3.29 -28.47 15.41
CA ARG A 271 -4.46 -29.31 15.21
C ARG A 271 -5.59 -28.47 14.62
N ASN A 272 -6.26 -29.00 13.61
CA ASN A 272 -7.39 -28.35 12.96
C ASN A 272 -8.57 -28.07 13.92
N ASP A 273 -8.62 -28.76 15.07
CA ASP A 273 -9.66 -28.61 16.09
C ASP A 273 -9.67 -27.20 16.71
N LEU A 274 -8.51 -26.60 16.98
CA LEU A 274 -8.42 -25.29 17.65
C LEU A 274 -9.00 -24.16 16.78
N TYR A 275 -8.71 -24.16 15.48
CA TYR A 275 -9.28 -23.19 14.55
C TYR A 275 -10.80 -23.34 14.46
N GLY A 276 -11.29 -24.59 14.41
CA GLY A 276 -12.73 -24.87 14.39
C GLY A 276 -13.44 -24.37 15.65
N ILE A 277 -12.88 -24.62 16.83
CA ILE A 277 -13.44 -24.14 18.10
C ILE A 277 -13.52 -22.60 18.12
N TYR A 278 -12.48 -21.91 17.69
CA TYR A 278 -12.53 -20.45 17.63
C TYR A 278 -13.51 -19.94 16.56
N GLU A 279 -13.59 -20.59 15.40
CA GLU A 279 -14.56 -20.24 14.35
C GLU A 279 -16.01 -20.43 14.81
N GLU A 280 -16.32 -21.48 15.59
CA GLU A 280 -17.63 -21.68 16.21
C GLU A 280 -17.99 -20.50 17.12
N VAL A 281 -17.07 -20.10 18.02
CA VAL A 281 -17.28 -18.93 18.89
C VAL A 281 -17.46 -17.64 18.09
N ILE A 282 -16.65 -17.43 17.04
CA ILE A 282 -16.75 -16.23 16.19
C ILE A 282 -18.10 -16.21 15.43
N ALA A 283 -18.56 -17.37 14.97
CA ALA A 283 -19.84 -17.54 14.29
C ALA A 283 -21.03 -17.32 15.22
N GLU A 284 -20.99 -17.83 16.45
CA GLU A 284 -22.00 -17.55 17.49
C GLU A 284 -22.11 -16.05 17.79
N MET A 285 -20.97 -15.34 17.76
CA MET A 285 -20.95 -13.88 17.90
C MET A 285 -21.41 -13.14 16.64
N GLY A 286 -21.65 -13.82 15.53
CA GLY A 286 -22.15 -13.25 14.27
C GLY A 286 -21.12 -12.47 13.46
N PHE A 287 -19.83 -12.76 13.62
CA PHE A 287 -18.78 -12.12 12.82
C PHE A 287 -18.38 -13.00 11.62
N PRO A 288 -18.31 -12.43 10.39
CA PRO A 288 -17.89 -13.20 9.23
C PRO A 288 -16.37 -13.43 9.26
N VAL A 289 -15.96 -14.66 8.93
CA VAL A 289 -14.55 -15.05 8.76
C VAL A 289 -14.31 -15.36 7.29
N LEU A 290 -13.20 -14.87 6.73
CA LEU A 290 -12.77 -15.21 5.39
C LEU A 290 -12.45 -16.71 5.29
N SER A 291 -12.81 -17.31 4.17
CA SER A 291 -12.51 -18.71 3.86
C SER A 291 -11.01 -18.93 3.66
N THR A 292 -10.30 -17.94 3.12
CA THR A 292 -8.86 -18.04 2.91
C THR A 292 -8.08 -17.87 4.21
N ARG A 293 -7.11 -18.76 4.43
CA ARG A 293 -6.18 -18.72 5.55
C ARG A 293 -4.75 -18.44 5.08
N LEU A 294 -4.08 -17.49 5.72
CA LEU A 294 -2.68 -17.15 5.41
C LEU A 294 -1.71 -17.94 6.31
N PRO A 295 -0.80 -18.75 5.74
CA PRO A 295 0.13 -19.56 6.52
C PRO A 295 1.23 -18.71 7.18
N ASP A 296 1.85 -19.21 8.25
CA ASP A 296 3.11 -18.63 8.74
C ASP A 296 4.25 -18.95 7.77
N SER A 297 4.42 -18.08 6.77
CA SER A 297 5.36 -18.28 5.68
C SER A 297 6.48 -17.25 5.67
N LYS A 298 7.73 -17.75 5.60
CA LYS A 298 8.91 -16.92 5.34
C LYS A 298 8.86 -16.23 3.97
N LYS A 299 7.98 -16.68 3.05
CA LYS A 299 7.78 -16.03 1.74
C LYS A 299 7.34 -14.57 1.91
N PHE A 300 6.52 -14.27 2.91
CA PHE A 300 5.98 -12.93 3.16
C PHE A 300 7.03 -11.90 3.61
N ARG A 301 8.26 -12.35 3.89
CA ARG A 301 9.40 -11.52 4.29
C ARG A 301 10.44 -11.39 3.17
N ARG A 302 10.12 -11.83 1.95
CA ARG A 302 11.04 -11.79 0.80
C ARG A 302 10.88 -10.49 0.03
N ASP A 303 11.65 -9.49 0.46
CA ASP A 303 11.75 -8.18 -0.18
C ASP A 303 12.69 -8.22 -1.40
N LEU A 304 12.68 -7.14 -2.19
CA LEU A 304 13.65 -6.95 -3.26
C LEU A 304 15.07 -6.86 -2.68
N SER A 305 16.03 -7.56 -3.28
CA SER A 305 17.42 -7.61 -2.82
C SER A 305 18.34 -7.97 -3.97
N GLU A 306 19.56 -7.43 -3.99
CA GLU A 306 20.59 -7.78 -4.99
C GLU A 306 20.98 -9.26 -4.97
N GLU A 307 20.97 -9.89 -3.80
CA GLU A 307 21.37 -11.28 -3.63
C GLU A 307 20.31 -12.26 -4.15
N ARG A 308 19.06 -11.81 -4.27
CA ARG A 308 17.91 -12.69 -4.53
C ARG A 308 17.10 -12.20 -5.71
N LYS A 309 17.06 -13.03 -6.76
CA LYS A 309 16.27 -12.73 -7.96
C LYS A 309 14.75 -12.80 -7.76
N SER A 310 14.26 -13.61 -6.81
CA SER A 310 12.83 -13.78 -6.56
C SER A 310 12.33 -12.79 -5.51
N VAL A 311 11.32 -11.99 -5.85
CA VAL A 311 10.65 -11.06 -4.94
C VAL A 311 9.23 -11.53 -4.62
N PHE A 312 8.78 -11.31 -3.38
CA PHE A 312 7.41 -11.65 -2.98
C PHE A 312 6.69 -10.48 -2.32
N ARG A 313 7.32 -9.79 -1.38
CA ARG A 313 6.79 -8.56 -0.79
C ARG A 313 7.44 -7.39 -1.51
N SER A 314 6.66 -6.68 -2.32
CA SER A 314 7.13 -5.54 -3.10
C SER A 314 6.02 -4.54 -3.30
N THR A 315 6.37 -3.25 -3.27
CA THR A 315 5.45 -2.15 -3.58
C THR A 315 5.51 -1.72 -5.03
N ILE A 316 6.45 -2.24 -5.81
CA ILE A 316 6.69 -1.90 -7.22
C ILE A 316 6.43 -3.11 -8.11
N PHE A 317 7.02 -4.25 -7.78
CA PHE A 317 6.99 -5.44 -8.61
C PHE A 317 5.85 -6.40 -8.23
N PRO A 318 5.34 -7.20 -9.19
CA PRO A 318 4.42 -8.28 -8.87
C PRO A 318 5.14 -9.38 -8.08
N MET A 319 4.39 -10.11 -7.28
CA MET A 319 4.85 -11.36 -6.65
C MET A 319 5.36 -12.36 -7.69
N ASP A 320 6.48 -13.01 -7.39
CA ASP A 320 6.96 -14.15 -8.16
C ASP A 320 5.91 -15.28 -8.17
N THR A 321 5.46 -15.64 -9.37
CA THR A 321 4.45 -16.69 -9.59
C THR A 321 4.85 -18.05 -9.01
N ALA A 322 6.14 -18.37 -8.96
CA ALA A 322 6.64 -19.61 -8.37
C ALA A 322 6.41 -19.65 -6.85
N LEU A 323 6.35 -18.48 -6.20
CA LEU A 323 6.16 -18.36 -4.77
C LEU A 323 4.69 -18.26 -4.36
N LEU A 324 3.79 -17.89 -5.29
CA LEU A 324 2.34 -17.77 -5.04
C LEU A 324 1.71 -19.09 -4.57
N LYS A 325 2.14 -20.23 -5.12
CA LYS A 325 1.58 -21.54 -4.76
C LYS A 325 1.75 -21.80 -3.26
N GLY A 326 0.65 -22.09 -2.57
CA GLY A 326 0.63 -22.35 -1.12
C GLY A 326 0.93 -21.14 -0.25
N SER A 327 0.85 -19.92 -0.81
CA SER A 327 0.93 -18.67 -0.05
C SER A 327 -0.44 -18.18 0.43
N GLY A 328 -1.53 -18.56 -0.23
CA GLY A 328 -2.88 -18.07 0.03
C GLY A 328 -3.14 -16.63 -0.41
N ILE A 329 -2.14 -15.86 -0.86
CA ILE A 329 -2.30 -14.43 -1.14
C ILE A 329 -3.16 -14.16 -2.38
N ARG A 330 -3.12 -15.05 -3.37
CA ARG A 330 -3.99 -14.96 -4.55
C ARG A 330 -5.45 -15.07 -4.11
N GLU A 331 -5.77 -16.18 -3.45
CA GLU A 331 -7.11 -16.52 -2.99
C GLU A 331 -7.63 -15.45 -2.03
N PHE A 332 -6.77 -14.98 -1.12
CA PHE A 332 -7.10 -13.93 -0.15
C PHE A 332 -7.40 -12.59 -0.82
N SER A 333 -6.58 -12.18 -1.79
CA SER A 333 -6.78 -10.91 -2.50
C SER A 333 -7.98 -10.95 -3.44
N GLU A 334 -8.29 -12.11 -4.01
CA GLU A 334 -9.49 -12.34 -4.82
C GLU A 334 -10.75 -12.30 -3.94
N GLU A 335 -10.74 -12.97 -2.79
CA GLU A 335 -11.83 -12.93 -1.82
C GLU A 335 -12.10 -11.49 -1.31
N ILE A 336 -11.04 -10.72 -1.01
CA ILE A 336 -11.18 -9.29 -0.68
C ILE A 336 -11.78 -8.52 -1.85
N SER A 337 -11.29 -8.73 -3.08
CA SER A 337 -11.82 -8.06 -4.27
C SER A 337 -13.30 -8.35 -4.49
N ASP A 338 -13.75 -9.57 -4.23
CA ASP A 338 -15.15 -9.98 -4.41
C ASP A 338 -16.08 -9.37 -3.35
N ILE A 339 -15.56 -9.16 -2.13
CA ILE A 339 -16.26 -8.48 -1.04
C ILE A 339 -16.38 -6.99 -1.34
N ILE A 340 -15.27 -6.32 -1.66
CA ILE A 340 -15.26 -4.85 -1.76
C ILE A 340 -15.76 -4.35 -3.13
N ARG A 341 -15.61 -5.16 -4.19
CA ARG A 341 -16.03 -4.88 -5.58
C ARG A 341 -15.54 -3.53 -6.12
N PRO A 342 -14.21 -3.34 -6.30
CA PRO A 342 -13.66 -2.12 -6.89
C PRO A 342 -14.20 -1.90 -8.30
N GLN A 343 -14.40 -0.62 -8.69
CA GLN A 343 -15.04 -0.23 -9.96
C GLN A 343 -14.08 0.34 -10.99
#